data_AF-X1G4W1-F1
#
_entry.id   AF-X1G4W1-F1
#
_cell.length_a   1.000
_cell.length_b   1.000
_cell.length_c   1.000
_cell.angle_alpha   90.00
_cell.angle_beta   90.00
_cell.angle_gamma   90.00
#
_symmetry.space_group_name_H-M   'P 1'
#
loop_
_entity.id
_entity.type
_entity.pdbx_description
1 polymer ?
#
loop_
_entity_poly.entity_id
_entity_poly.type
_entity_poly.pdbx_seq_one_letter_code
_entity_poly.pdbx_strand_id
1 'polypeptide(L)' 'MDEKIAIDTLKCVKNVLDNYGIEFWLDTGTLLGAVREGKIIPWDSDI' A
#
# COMPACT_ATOMS: atom_id res chain seq x y z
N MET A 1 6.10 8.66 -7.18
CA MET A 1 5.81 7.35 -7.83
C MET A 1 4.45 7.45 -8.52
N ASP A 2 4.18 6.69 -9.59
CA ASP A 2 2.81 6.65 -10.15
C ASP A 2 1.91 5.91 -9.15
N GLU A 3 0.89 6.61 -8.64
CA GLU A 3 -0.01 6.08 -7.61
C GLU A 3 -0.71 4.79 -8.07
N LYS A 4 -1.07 4.68 -9.35
CA LYS A 4 -1.70 3.48 -9.88
C LYS A 4 -0.76 2.29 -9.82
N ILE A 5 0.51 2.48 -10.19
CA ILE A 5 1.54 1.44 -10.12
C ILE A 5 1.76 0.99 -8.66
N ALA A 6 1.79 1.94 -7.73
CA ALA A 6 1.92 1.65 -6.30
C ALA A 6 0.75 0.80 -5.78
N ILE A 7 -0.49 1.20 -6.08
CA ILE A 7 -1.69 0.48 -5.67
C ILE A 7 -1.76 -0.92 -6.30
N ASP A 8 -1.41 -1.05 -7.59
CA ASP A 8 -1.39 -2.35 -8.27
C ASP A 8 -0.32 -3.27 -7.66
N THR A 9 0.83 -2.72 -7.27
CA THR A 9 1.90 -3.44 -6.56
C THR A 9 1.44 -3.89 -5.18
N LEU A 10 0.81 -3.01 -4.38
CA LEU A 10 0.25 -3.34 -3.07
C LEU A 10 -0.78 -4.48 -3.16
N LYS A 11 -1.66 -4.45 -4.16
CA LYS A 11 -2.65 -5.52 -4.40
C LYS A 11 -1.98 -6.85 -4.77
N CYS A 12 -0.93 -6.81 -5.59
CA CYS A 12 -0.17 -8.00 -5.96
C CYS A 12 0.48 -8.64 -4.72
N VAL A 13 1.17 -7.85 -3.90
CA VAL A 13 1.81 -8.33 -2.66
C VAL A 13 0.77 -8.85 -1.67
N LYS A 14 -0.32 -8.12 -1.47
CA LYS A 14 -1.46 -8.56 -0.64
C LYS A 14 -1.95 -9.94 -1.05
N ASN A 15 -2.18 -10.18 -2.34
CA ASN A 15 -2.66 -11.47 -2.82
C ASN A 15 -1.67 -12.59 -2.53
N VAL A 16 -0.36 -12.33 -2.62
CA VAL A 16 0.68 -13.30 -2.23
C VAL A 16 0.61 -13.58 -0.73
N LEU A 17 0.60 -12.57 0.12
CA LEU A 17 0.55 -12.73 1.58
C LEU A 17 -0.72 -13.46 2.04
N ASP A 18 -1.87 -13.11 1.47
CA ASP A 18 -3.17 -13.76 1.71
C ASP A 18 -3.11 -15.26 1.35
N ASN A 19 -2.49 -15.63 0.22
CA ASN A 19 -2.36 -17.03 -0.22
C ASN A 19 -1.51 -17.88 0.74
N TYR A 20 -0.59 -17.27 1.47
CA TYR A 20 0.22 -17.95 2.48
C TYR A 20 -0.33 -17.79 3.90
N GLY A 21 -1.48 -17.12 4.07
CA GLY A 21 -2.08 -16.86 5.39
C GLY A 21 -1.22 -15.97 6.28
N ILE A 22 -0.43 -15.08 5.68
CA ILE A 22 0.45 -14.15 6.41
C ILE A 22 -0.35 -12.90 6.77
N GLU A 23 -0.47 -12.63 8.06
CA GLU A 23 -1.07 -11.39 8.55
C GLU A 23 -0.16 -10.19 8.25
N PHE A 24 -0.75 -9.13 7.71
CA PHE A 24 -0.04 -7.89 7.39
C PHE A 24 -0.98 -6.69 7.54
N TRP A 25 -0.41 -5.50 7.61
CA TRP A 25 -1.14 -4.23 7.67
C TRP A 25 -0.35 -3.13 6.94
N LEU A 26 -1.02 -2.04 6.59
CA LEU A 26 -0.33 -0.84 6.11
C LEU A 26 0.37 -0.16 7.28
N ASP A 27 1.58 0.36 7.07
CA ASP A 27 2.35 1.05 8.11
C ASP A 27 2.70 2.49 7.71
N THR A 28 3.12 3.28 8.71
CA THR A 28 3.68 4.64 8.60
C THR A 28 3.04 5.52 7.52
N GLY A 29 3.78 5.87 6.44
CA GLY A 29 3.35 6.83 5.42
C GLY A 29 2.17 6.34 4.61
N THR A 30 2.21 5.07 4.20
CA THR A 30 1.15 4.40 3.45
C THR A 30 -0.14 4.33 4.27
N LEU A 31 -0.06 3.97 5.55
CA LEU A 31 -1.23 3.96 6.45
C LEU A 31 -1.79 5.38 6.66
N LEU A 32 -0.91 6.35 6.90
CA LEU A 32 -1.31 7.74 7.12
C LEU A 32 -2.03 8.31 5.88
N GLY A 33 -1.49 8.08 4.68
CA GLY A 33 -2.12 8.51 3.43
C GLY A 33 -3.51 7.90 3.26
N ALA A 34 -3.63 6.59 3.49
CA ALA A 34 -4.89 5.87 3.41
C ALA A 34 -5.95 6.42 4.38
N VAL A 35 -5.57 6.74 5.63
CA VAL A 35 -6.50 7.26 6.64
C VAL A 35 -6.84 8.74 6.44
N ARG A 36 -5.85 9.58 6.09
CA ARG A 36 -6.02 11.04 6.01
C ARG A 36 -6.79 11.47 4.78
N GLU A 37 -6.46 10.91 3.61
CA GLU A 37 -6.98 11.35 2.32
C GLU A 37 -7.43 10.20 1.41
N GLY A 38 -7.37 8.95 1.87
CA GLY A 38 -7.77 7.79 1.06
C GLY A 38 -6.86 7.51 -0.13
N LYS A 39 -5.59 7.97 -0.08
CA LYS A 39 -4.66 7.97 -1.22
C LYS A 39 -3.21 7.85 -0.76
N ILE A 40 -2.29 7.52 -1.68
CA ILE A 40 -0.85 7.56 -1.37
C ILE A 40 -0.41 9.02 -1.24
N ILE A 41 0.49 9.31 -0.30
CA ILE A 41 1.00 10.67 -0.11
C ILE A 41 1.72 11.10 -1.41
N PRO A 42 1.40 12.26 -2.03
CA PRO A 42 1.86 12.58 -3.38
C PRO A 42 3.39 12.63 -3.58
N TRP A 43 4.14 12.88 -2.50
CA TRP A 43 5.60 12.94 -2.51
C TRP A 43 6.27 11.66 -1.98
N ASP A 44 5.51 10.63 -1.60
CA ASP A 44 6.08 9.32 -1.28
C ASP A 44 6.61 8.64 -2.55
N SER A 45 7.71 7.92 -2.34
CA SER A 45 8.40 7.15 -3.38
C SER A 45 8.40 5.65 -3.11
N ASP A 46 7.90 5.23 -1.96
CA ASP A 46 7.83 3.86 -1.45
C ASP A 46 6.41 3.50 -1.01
N ILE A 47 6.23 2.21 -0.74
CA ILE A 47 5.03 1.56 -0.21
C ILE A 47 5.40 0.29 0.56
#